data_AF-A0A7S0T8E5-F1
#
_entry.id   AF-A0A7S0T8E5-F1
#
_cell.length_a   1.000
_cell.length_b   1.000
_cell.length_c   1.000
_cell.angle_alpha   90.00
_cell.angle_beta   90.00
_cell.angle_gamma   90.00
#
_symmetry.space_group_name_H-M   'P 1'
#
loop_
_entity.id
_entity.type
_entity.pdbx_description
1 polymer ?
#
loop_
_entity_poly.entity_id
_entity_poly.type
_entity_poly.pdbx_seq_one_letter_code
_entity_poly.pdbx_strand_id
1 'polypeptide(L)'
;SVGAQMSWGVRCATMDVAEDFVRQLAADVSRRLQQLKKVGGVVHLKLWRALPNAAELMQRKSYAGHGPCDVLSRSKIMLKATAETEIIAKEVGSVLHDL
;
A
#
# COMPACT_ATOMS: atom_id res chain seq x y z
N SER A 1 0.67 9.20 13.04
CA SER A 1 1.25 8.89 11.72
C SER A 1 0.35 9.47 10.63
N VAL A 2 0.88 9.69 9.42
CA VAL A 2 0.09 10.08 8.24
C VAL A 2 0.10 8.89 7.28
N GLY A 3 -1.06 8.47 6.80
CA GLY A 3 -1.20 7.28 5.96
C GLY A 3 -2.38 7.38 5.01
N ALA A 4 -2.44 6.46 4.06
CA ALA A 4 -3.55 6.22 3.15
C ALA A 4 -3.80 4.71 3.07
N GLN A 5 -5.07 4.31 2.97
CA GLN A 5 -5.47 2.91 2.91
C GLN A 5 -6.66 2.77 1.96
N MET A 6 -6.68 1.68 1.20
CA MET A 6 -7.80 1.28 0.37
C MET A 6 -7.97 -0.23 0.52
N SER A 7 -9.12 -0.67 1.04
CA SER A 7 -9.41 -2.09 1.34
C SER A 7 -10.62 -2.63 0.59
N TRP A 8 -11.14 -1.87 -0.36
CA TRP A 8 -12.30 -2.21 -1.18
C TRP A 8 -12.00 -1.95 -2.65
N GLY A 9 -12.39 -2.87 -3.54
CA GLY A 9 -12.15 -2.74 -4.99
C GLY A 9 -10.70 -2.89 -5.46
N VAL A 10 -9.74 -3.26 -4.59
CA VAL A 10 -8.33 -3.40 -4.97
C VAL A 10 -8.07 -4.81 -5.51
N ARG A 11 -7.59 -4.91 -6.75
CA ARG A 11 -7.16 -6.17 -7.39
C ARG A 11 -5.88 -5.90 -8.18
N CYS A 12 -4.75 -6.39 -7.70
CA CYS A 12 -3.48 -6.28 -8.41
C CYS A 12 -3.18 -7.63 -9.06
N ALA A 13 -3.30 -7.71 -10.38
CA ALA A 13 -3.05 -8.95 -11.13
C ALA A 13 -1.56 -9.21 -11.35
N THR A 14 -0.75 -8.14 -11.35
CA THR A 14 0.70 -8.19 -11.57
C THR A 14 1.42 -7.29 -10.56
N MET A 15 2.74 -7.49 -10.45
CA MET A 15 3.60 -6.64 -9.63
C MET A 15 3.55 -5.18 -10.11
N ASP A 16 3.60 -4.94 -11.42
CA ASP A 16 3.53 -3.58 -11.99
C ASP A 16 2.25 -2.84 -11.55
N VAL A 17 1.10 -3.52 -11.56
CA VAL A 17 -0.17 -2.93 -11.09
C VAL A 17 -0.11 -2.62 -9.60
N ALA A 18 0.55 -3.47 -8.80
CA ALA A 18 0.73 -3.24 -7.37
C ALA A 18 1.67 -2.04 -7.11
N GLU A 19 2.74 -1.89 -7.87
CA GLU A 19 3.65 -0.75 -7.79
C GLU A 19 2.95 0.57 -8.13
N ASP A 20 2.20 0.59 -9.24
CA ASP A 20 1.41 1.76 -9.64
C ASP A 20 0.39 2.13 -8.56
N PHE A 21 -0.28 1.13 -7.99
CA PHE A 21 -1.25 1.35 -6.92
C PHE A 21 -0.60 1.91 -5.65
N VAL A 22 0.54 1.36 -5.25
CA VAL A 22 1.30 1.84 -4.09
C VAL A 22 1.85 3.25 -4.33
N ARG A 23 2.26 3.58 -5.57
CA ARG A 23 2.67 4.94 -5.96
C ARG A 23 1.52 5.95 -5.83
N GLN A 24 0.30 5.57 -6.22
CA GLN A 24 -0.89 6.41 -6.02
C GLN A 24 -1.17 6.66 -4.53
N LEU A 25 -1.06 5.64 -3.69
CA LEU A 25 -1.19 5.80 -2.24
C LEU A 25 -0.07 6.68 -1.64
N ALA A 26 1.16 6.56 -2.14
CA ALA A 26 2.27 7.41 -1.74
C ALA A 26 2.00 8.89 -2.08
N ALA A 27 1.39 9.17 -3.23
CA ALA A 27 0.97 10.53 -3.61
C ALA A 27 -0.09 11.09 -2.65
N ASP A 28 -1.05 10.27 -2.22
CA ASP A 28 -2.05 10.68 -1.22
C ASP A 28 -1.45 10.98 0.14
N VAL A 29 -0.47 10.17 0.58
CA VAL A 29 0.28 10.42 1.83
C VAL A 29 1.10 11.70 1.73
N SER A 30 1.81 11.88 0.61
CA SER A 30 2.58 13.09 0.29
C SER A 30 1.71 14.34 0.36
N ARG A 31 0.55 14.35 -0.31
CA ARG A 31 -0.42 15.46 -0.27
C ARG A 31 -0.84 15.80 1.17
N ARG A 32 -1.15 14.78 1.98
CA ARG A 32 -1.52 14.97 3.40
C ARG A 32 -0.37 15.51 4.24
N LEU A 33 0.87 15.03 4.02
CA LEU A 33 2.06 15.54 4.71
C LEU A 33 2.31 17.02 4.39
N GLN A 34 2.20 17.40 3.11
CA GLN A 34 2.39 18.77 2.65
C GLN A 34 1.33 19.72 3.24
N GLN A 35 0.05 19.32 3.25
CA GLN A 35 -1.05 20.08 3.87
C GLN A 35 -0.78 20.34 5.37
N LEU A 36 -0.20 19.37 6.06
CA LEU A 36 0.16 19.46 7.48
C LEU A 36 1.50 20.17 7.72
N LYS A 37 2.24 20.55 6.67
CA LYS A 37 3.61 21.09 6.74
C LYS A 37 4.54 20.18 7.55
N LYS A 38 4.45 18.87 7.33
CA LYS A 38 5.27 17.83 7.99
C LYS A 38 6.02 16.99 6.96
N VAL A 39 7.05 16.31 7.44
CA VAL A 39 7.82 15.29 6.69
C VAL A 39 7.81 13.97 7.47
N GLY A 40 7.93 12.84 6.76
CA GLY A 40 8.02 11.50 7.35
C GLY A 40 9.40 10.88 7.12
N GLY A 41 9.96 10.20 8.13
CA GLY A 41 11.24 9.49 8.04
C GLY A 41 11.14 7.96 8.12
N VAL A 42 9.94 7.42 8.27
CA VAL A 42 9.67 5.98 8.31
C VAL A 42 8.46 5.69 7.43
N VAL A 43 8.60 4.73 6.52
CA VAL A 43 7.48 4.19 5.73
C VAL A 43 7.02 2.88 6.34
N HIS A 44 5.71 2.68 6.36
CA HIS A 44 5.07 1.44 6.80
C HIS A 44 4.08 1.00 5.73
N LEU A 45 4.23 -0.22 5.23
CA LEU A 45 3.31 -0.83 4.27
C LEU A 45 2.58 -1.99 4.93
N LYS A 46 1.27 -2.05 4.72
CA LYS A 46 0.40 -3.16 5.11
C LYS A 46 -0.40 -3.60 3.90
N LEU A 47 -0.38 -4.90 3.61
CA LEU A 47 -1.05 -5.52 2.48
C LEU A 47 -1.97 -6.63 2.97
N TRP A 48 -3.11 -6.77 2.29
CA TRP A 48 -4.00 -7.92 2.43
C TRP A 48 -3.79 -8.82 1.22
N ARG A 49 -3.04 -9.90 1.39
CA ARG A 49 -2.76 -10.87 0.32
C ARG A 49 -3.87 -11.92 0.30
N ALA A 50 -4.55 -12.09 -0.82
CA ALA A 50 -5.60 -13.09 -0.96
C ALA A 50 -5.06 -14.50 -0.68
N LEU A 51 -5.83 -15.31 0.05
CA LEU A 51 -5.52 -16.72 0.23
C LEU A 51 -5.61 -17.47 -1.11
N PRO A 52 -4.89 -18.59 -1.32
CA PRO A 52 -4.90 -19.33 -2.58
C PRO A 52 -6.31 -19.76 -3.06
N ASN A 53 -7.21 -20.05 -2.13
CA ASN A 53 -8.61 -20.45 -2.40
C ASN A 53 -9.61 -19.26 -2.38
N ALA A 54 -9.13 -18.02 -2.28
CA ALA A 54 -10.00 -16.86 -2.15
C ALA A 54 -10.87 -16.62 -3.41
N ALA A 55 -10.39 -16.98 -4.60
CA ALA A 55 -11.14 -16.82 -5.85
C ALA A 55 -12.43 -17.67 -5.86
N GLU A 56 -12.35 -18.93 -5.40
CA GLU A 56 -13.51 -19.82 -5.30
C GLU A 56 -14.51 -19.35 -4.25
N LEU A 57 -14.01 -18.78 -3.14
CA LEU A 57 -14.83 -18.24 -2.07
C LEU A 57 -15.54 -16.93 -2.47
N MET A 58 -14.91 -16.12 -3.33
CA MET A 58 -15.49 -14.88 -3.86
C MET A 58 -16.51 -15.11 -4.96
N GLN A 59 -16.45 -16.23 -5.71
CA GLN A 59 -17.47 -16.52 -6.73
C GLN A 59 -18.84 -16.89 -6.13
N ARG A 60 -18.88 -17.44 -4.91
CA ARG A 60 -20.13 -17.91 -4.27
C ARG A 60 -20.97 -16.83 -3.61
N LYS A 61 -20.42 -15.64 -3.39
CA LYS A 61 -21.08 -14.54 -2.68
C LYS A 61 -20.68 -13.25 -3.37
N SER A 62 -21.61 -12.32 -3.56
CA SER A 62 -21.39 -10.96 -4.09
C SER A 62 -20.47 -10.15 -3.14
N TYR A 63 -19.21 -10.55 -3.02
CA TYR A 63 -18.22 -9.94 -2.15
C TYR A 63 -17.51 -8.85 -2.93
N ALA A 64 -17.93 -7.60 -2.69
CA ALA A 64 -17.18 -6.44 -3.15
C ALA A 64 -15.97 -6.10 -2.25
N GLY A 65 -15.80 -6.80 -1.12
CA GLY A 65 -14.67 -6.65 -0.19
C GLY A 65 -13.39 -7.37 -0.63
N HIS A 66 -12.36 -7.37 0.22
CA HIS A 66 -11.09 -8.06 -0.04
C HIS A 66 -11.15 -9.59 0.15
N GLY A 67 -12.19 -10.11 0.82
CA GLY A 67 -12.34 -11.54 1.08
C GLY A 67 -11.31 -12.08 2.08
N PRO A 68 -11.13 -13.41 2.15
CA PRO A 68 -10.14 -14.04 3.03
C PRO A 68 -8.70 -13.69 2.58
N CYS A 69 -7.93 -13.10 3.49
CA CYS A 69 -6.57 -12.64 3.21
C CYS A 69 -5.63 -12.89 4.39
N ASP A 70 -4.34 -13.08 4.08
CA ASP A 70 -3.25 -12.87 5.01
C ASP A 70 -2.93 -11.39 5.13
N VAL A 71 -2.51 -10.95 6.31
CA VAL A 71 -1.99 -9.59 6.52
C VAL A 71 -0.48 -9.62 6.52
N LEU A 72 0.12 -8.94 5.56
CA LEU A 72 1.56 -8.72 5.49
C LEU A 72 1.87 -7.29 5.89
N SER A 73 2.92 -7.07 6.67
CA SER A 73 3.32 -5.71 7.03
C SER A 73 4.80 -5.59 7.25
N ARG A 74 5.39 -4.49 6.77
CA ARG A 74 6.81 -4.19 6.94
C ARG A 74 7.01 -2.68 7.02
N SER A 75 8.04 -2.26 7.74
CA SER A 75 8.43 -0.86 7.88
C SER A 75 9.90 -0.70 7.50
N LYS A 76 10.26 0.49 7.03
CA LYS A 76 11.63 0.85 6.70
C LYS A 76 11.92 2.29 7.11
N ILE A 77 13.08 2.49 7.74
CA ILE A 77 13.60 3.83 8.02
C ILE A 77 14.17 4.39 6.72
N MET A 78 13.75 5.61 6.37
CA MET A 78 14.22 6.31 5.17
C MET A 78 15.55 7.02 5.46
N LEU A 79 16.39 7.16 4.44
CA LEU A 79 17.66 7.90 4.57
C LEU A 79 17.45 9.39 4.89
N LYS A 80 16.35 9.97 4.43
CA LYS A 80 16.00 11.38 4.66
C LYS A 80 14.49 11.50 4.88
N ALA A 81 14.11 12.24 5.91
CA ALA A 81 12.71 12.58 6.12
C ALA A 81 12.21 13.52 5.02
N THR A 82 11.06 13.21 4.42
CA THR A 82 10.55 13.95 3.26
C THR A 82 9.01 13.92 3.18
N ALA A 83 8.46 14.80 2.35
CA ALA A 83 7.06 14.79 1.90
C ALA A 83 6.98 14.71 0.37
N GLU A 84 8.07 14.34 -0.31
CA GLU A 84 8.12 14.20 -1.77
C GLU A 84 7.58 12.84 -2.21
N THR A 85 6.61 12.86 -3.12
CA THR A 85 5.93 11.67 -3.62
C THR A 85 6.90 10.63 -4.17
N GLU A 86 7.83 11.02 -5.04
CA GLU A 86 8.74 10.09 -5.72
C GLU A 86 9.69 9.37 -4.75
N ILE A 87 10.15 10.06 -3.70
CA ILE A 87 11.01 9.45 -2.67
C ILE A 87 10.19 8.48 -1.82
N ILE A 88 8.98 8.88 -1.39
CA ILE A 88 8.10 8.00 -0.61
C ILE A 88 7.74 6.76 -1.43
N ALA A 89 7.35 6.93 -2.70
CA ALA A 89 7.00 5.86 -3.63
C ALA A 89 8.15 4.86 -3.81
N LYS A 90 9.37 5.34 -4.00
CA LYS A 90 10.57 4.49 -4.09
C LYS A 90 10.81 3.68 -2.82
N GLU A 91 10.73 4.33 -1.65
CA GLU A 91 10.98 3.65 -0.38
C GLU A 91 9.90 2.60 -0.08
N VAL A 92 8.62 2.92 -0.27
CA VAL A 92 7.54 1.94 -0.07
C VAL A 92 7.54 0.85 -1.15
N GLY A 93 7.97 1.16 -2.38
CA GLY A 93 8.17 0.17 -3.44
C GLY A 93 9.24 -0.85 -3.07
N SER A 94 10.34 -0.42 -2.44
CA SER A 94 11.32 -1.38 -1.91
C SER A 94 10.74 -2.27 -0.81
N VAL A 95 9.88 -1.71 0.05
CA VAL A 95 9.19 -2.48 1.09
C VAL A 95 8.21 -3.49 0.48
N LEU A 96 7.53 -3.14 -0.61
CA LEU A 96 6.64 -4.05 -1.35
C LEU A 96 7.39 -5.27 -1.90
N HIS A 97 8.59 -5.07 -2.46
CA HIS A 97 9.42 -6.17 -2.97
C HIS A 97 9.99 -7.09 -1.88
N ASP A 98 10.08 -6.59 -0.64
CA ASP A 98 10.56 -7.35 0.51
C ASP A 98 9.45 -8.19 1.19
N LEU A 99 8.19 -8.11 0.73
CA LEU A 99 7.01 -8.77 1.30
C LEU A 99 6.60 -10.00 0.49
#